data_AF-A0AA96QBG1-F1
#
_entry.id   AF-A0AA96QBG1-F1
#
_cell.length_a   1.000
_cell.length_b   1.000
_cell.length_c   1.000
_cell.angle_alpha   90.00
_cell.angle_beta   90.00
_cell.angle_gamma   90.00
#
_symmetry.space_group_name_H-M   'P 1'
#
loop_
_entity.id
_entity.type
_entity.pdbx_description
1 polymer ?
#
loop_
_entity_poly.entity_id
_entity_poly.type
_entity_poly.pdbx_seq_one_letter_code
_entity_poly.pdbx_strand_id
1 'polypeptide(L)' 'MDMEKDNREETLEELFGRLDRIIAKLEDRDTTLEDSFAAYEQGVRYLKACNDKIDKIEKKMLVINESGGLDEF' A
#
# COMPACT_ATOMS: atom_id res chain seq x y z
N MET A 1 4.26 -5.59 26.88
CA MET A 1 3.50 -4.45 26.34
C MET A 1 2.85 -4.95 25.07
N ASP A 2 1.67 -5.52 25.25
CA ASP A 2 0.85 -6.06 24.17
C ASP A 2 0.43 -4.90 23.26
N MET A 3 1.11 -4.76 22.12
CA MET A 3 0.61 -3.91 21.04
C MET A 3 -0.64 -4.60 20.50
N GLU A 4 -1.80 -4.09 20.90
CA GLU A 4 -3.08 -4.36 20.26
C GLU A 4 -2.88 -4.23 18.76
N LYS A 5 -2.91 -5.37 18.05
CA LYS A 5 -2.97 -5.40 16.59
C LYS A 5 -4.35 -4.89 16.22
N ASP A 6 -4.42 -3.58 16.11
CA ASP A 6 -5.55 -2.87 15.59
C ASP A 6 -5.88 -3.41 14.20
N ASN A 7 -7.01 -4.09 14.08
CA ASN A 7 -7.47 -4.76 12.87
C ASN A 7 -8.09 -3.75 11.89
N ARG A 8 -7.47 -2.56 11.76
CA ARG A 8 -7.85 -1.52 10.80
C ARG A 8 -7.13 -1.78 9.47
N GLU A 9 -7.90 -1.74 8.37
CA GLU A 9 -7.33 -1.81 7.01
C GLU A 9 -6.39 -0.62 6.79
N GLU A 10 -5.10 -0.89 6.54
CA GLU A 10 -4.08 0.13 6.29
C GLU A 10 -4.48 1.08 5.17
N THR A 11 -4.39 2.39 5.39
CA THR A 11 -4.67 3.45 4.42
C THR A 11 -3.65 3.46 3.27
N LEU A 12 -3.98 4.12 2.15
CA LEU A 12 -3.04 4.29 1.03
C LEU A 12 -1.80 5.09 1.47
N GLU A 13 -1.98 6.11 2.30
CA GLU A 13 -0.89 6.94 2.82
C GLU A 13 0.08 6.12 3.69
N GLU A 14 -0.45 5.22 4.54
CA GLU A 14 0.37 4.30 5.34
C GLU A 14 1.13 3.31 4.45
N LEU A 15 0.49 2.78 3.41
CA LEU A 15 1.14 1.87 2.45
C LEU A 15 2.25 2.57 1.66
N PHE A 16 2.02 3.80 1.19
CA PHE A 16 3.07 4.59 0.53
C PHE A 16 4.21 4.92 1.49
N GLY A 17 3.91 5.31 2.73
CA GLY A 17 4.94 5.54 3.74
C GLY A 17 5.78 4.29 4.07
N ARG A 18 5.20 3.08 3.94
CA ARG A 18 5.95 1.83 4.03
C ARG A 18 6.80 1.57 2.79
N LEU A 19 6.29 1.85 1.59
CA LEU A 19 7.06 1.75 0.35
C LEU A 19 8.27 2.68 0.35
N ASP A 20 8.13 3.92 0.81
CA ASP A 20 9.26 4.86 0.94
C ASP A 20 10.36 4.32 1.87
N ARG A 21 9.98 3.65 2.96
CA ARG A 21 10.94 3.00 3.85
C ARG A 21 11.64 1.81 3.20
N ILE A 22 10.93 1.04 2.38
CA ILE A 22 11.53 -0.05 1.60
C ILE A 22 12.54 0.52 0.60
N ILE A 23 12.19 1.58 -0.11
CA ILE A 23 13.10 2.27 -1.05
C ILE A 23 14.33 2.78 -0.30
N ALA A 24 14.17 3.49 0.81
CA ALA A 24 15.28 3.96 1.62
C ALA A 24 16.19 2.82 2.10
N LYS A 25 15.62 1.67 2.48
CA LYS A 25 16.39 0.48 2.85
C LYS A 25 17.15 -0.11 1.65
N LEU A 26 16.56 -0.12 0.46
CA LEU A 26 17.23 -0.60 -0.76
C LEU A 26 18.34 0.35 -1.25
N GLU A 27 18.22 1.64 -0.97
CA GLU A 27 19.23 2.65 -1.31
C GLU A 27 20.40 2.71 -0.32
N ASP A 28 20.21 2.16 0.89
CA ASP A 28 21.24 2.08 1.91
C ASP A 28 22.39 1.16 1.46
N ARG A 29 23.61 1.69 1.51
CA ARG A 29 24.84 0.99 1.09
C ARG A 29 25.23 -0.13 2.05
N ASP A 30 24.74 -0.09 3.28
CA ASP A 30 24.98 -1.12 4.30
C ASP A 30 23.96 -2.26 4.21
N THR A 31 22.95 -2.16 3.35
CA THR A 31 21.97 -3.22 3.13
C THR A 31 22.61 -4.41 2.42
N THR A 32 22.52 -5.57 3.06
CA THR A 32 23.02 -6.82 2.48
C THR A 32 22.17 -7.25 1.28
N LEU A 33 22.72 -8.13 0.43
CA LEU A 33 21.97 -8.68 -0.70
C LEU A 33 20.73 -9.46 -0.23
N GLU A 34 20.86 -10.22 0.86
CA GLU A 34 19.76 -10.99 1.45
C GLU A 34 18.66 -10.06 1.99
N ASP A 35 19.05 -8.99 2.69
CA ASP A 35 18.11 -7.95 3.13
C ASP A 35 17.43 -7.23 1.97
N SER A 36 18.17 -7.01 0.86
CA SER A 36 17.64 -6.41 -0.36
C SER A 36 16.55 -7.27 -0.97
N PHE A 37 16.75 -8.60 -1.02
CA PHE A 37 15.71 -9.53 -1.50
C PHE A 37 14.47 -9.50 -0.61
N ALA A 38 14.65 -9.52 0.72
CA ALA A 38 13.53 -9.46 1.65
C ALA A 38 12.78 -8.12 1.57
N ALA A 39 13.49 -7.00 1.43
CA ALA A 39 12.91 -5.67 1.26
C ALA A 39 12.15 -5.56 -0.07
N TYR A 40 12.72 -6.09 -1.16
CA TYR A 40 12.06 -6.13 -2.46
C TYR A 40 10.76 -6.95 -2.43
N GLU A 41 10.78 -8.15 -1.83
CA GLU A 41 9.58 -8.97 -1.71
C GLU A 41 8.47 -8.25 -0.92
N GLN A 42 8.84 -7.58 0.18
CA GLN A 42 7.91 -6.76 0.96
C GLN A 42 7.37 -5.58 0.13
N GLY A 43 8.23 -4.88 -0.61
CA GLY A 43 7.83 -3.81 -1.51
C GLY A 43 6.80 -4.25 -2.54
N VAL A 44 7.01 -5.41 -3.18
CA VAL A 44 6.06 -5.98 -4.15
C VAL A 44 4.71 -6.29 -3.49
N ARG A 45 4.71 -6.82 -2.26
CA ARG A 45 3.47 -7.07 -1.50
C ARG A 45 2.72 -5.77 -1.20
N TYR A 46 3.41 -4.71 -0.80
CA TYR A 46 2.79 -3.41 -0.55
C TYR A 46 2.27 -2.76 -1.83
N LEU A 47 2.99 -2.85 -2.94
CA LEU A 47 2.51 -2.40 -4.26
C LEU A 47 1.22 -3.10 -4.65
N LYS A 48 1.12 -4.41 -4.43
CA LYS A 48 -0.11 -5.16 -4.66
C LYS A 48 -1.26 -4.65 -3.80
N ALA A 49 -1.02 -4.45 -2.50
CA ALA A 49 -2.03 -3.92 -1.59
C ALA A 49 -2.50 -2.50 -1.99
N CYS A 50 -1.59 -1.65 -2.49
CA CYS A 50 -1.95 -0.33 -3.03
C CYS A 50 -2.88 -0.46 -4.23
N ASN A 51 -2.51 -1.29 -5.22
CA ASN A 51 -3.32 -1.53 -6.42
C ASN A 51 -4.71 -2.08 -6.06
N ASP A 52 -4.78 -3.08 -5.18
CA ASP A 52 -6.05 -3.66 -4.75
C ASP A 52 -6.95 -2.63 -4.06
N LYS A 53 -6.35 -1.67 -3.32
CA LYS A 53 -7.09 -0.61 -2.64
C LYS A 53 -7.57 0.48 -3.60
N ILE A 54 -6.76 0.84 -4.59
CA ILE A 54 -7.15 1.78 -5.66
C ILE A 54 -8.30 1.20 -6.48
N ASP A 55 -8.21 -0.06 -6.93
CA ASP A 55 -9.28 -0.75 -7.67
C ASP A 55 -10.59 -0.80 -6.85
N LYS A 56 -10.50 -1.01 -5.53
CA LYS A 56 -11.66 -0.94 -4.62
C LYS A 56 -12.29 0.45 -4.57
N ILE A 57 -11.49 1.51 -4.63
CA ILE A 57 -11.97 2.89 -4.64
C ILE A 57 -12.62 3.16 -6.00
N GLU A 58 -11.95 2.86 -7.11
CA GLU A 58 -12.48 3.02 -8.47
C GLU A 58 -13.83 2.30 -8.64
N LYS A 59 -13.96 1.06 -8.16
CA LYS A 59 -15.23 0.32 -8.19
C LYS A 59 -16.33 0.94 -7.34
N LYS A 60 -15.98 1.65 -6.27
CA LYS A 60 -16.96 2.41 -5.46
C LYS A 60 -17.34 3.74 -6.11
N MET A 61 -16.50 4.31 -6.98
CA MET A 61 -16.79 5.52 -7.78
C MET A 61 -17.70 5.19 -8.98
N LEU A 62 -17.41 4.09 -9.69
CA LEU A 62 -18.43 3.32 -10.41
C LEU A 62 -19.53 2.90 -9.41
N VAL A 63 -20.66 2.26 -9.68
CA VAL A 63 -21.74 2.07 -8.65
C VAL A 63 -22.39 3.38 -8.17
N ILE A 64 -21.65 4.38 -7.66
CA ILE A 64 -22.15 5.73 -7.38
C ILE A 64 -22.68 6.38 -8.68
N ASN A 65 -22.08 6.07 -9.83
CA ASN A 65 -22.55 6.50 -11.15
C ASN A 65 -23.83 5.77 -11.65
N GLU A 66 -24.08 4.51 -11.28
CA GLU A 66 -25.26 3.74 -11.69
C GLU A 66 -26.49 3.94 -10.79
N SER A 67 -26.29 4.36 -9.53
CA SER A 67 -27.37 4.62 -8.56
C SER A 67 -27.68 6.10 -8.29
N GLY A 68 -27.12 7.01 -9.10
CA GLY A 68 -27.64 8.39 -9.18
C GLY A 68 -26.84 9.49 -8.48
N GLY A 69 -25.49 9.42 -8.49
CA GLY A 69 -24.68 10.66 -8.57
C GLY A 69 -23.38 10.69 -7.77
N LEU A 70 -22.25 10.70 -8.48
CA LEU A 70 -21.36 11.83 -8.78
C LEU A 70 -20.40 11.32 -9.87
N ASP A 71 -20.36 12.01 -11.02
CA ASP A 71 -19.29 11.83 -12.00
C ASP A 71 -18.06 12.59 -11.51
N GLU A 72 -16.90 11.95 -11.58
CA GLU A 72 -15.61 12.49 -11.16
C GLU A 72 -14.77 12.98 -12.35
N PHE A 73 -14.31 14.23 -12.24
CA PHE A 73 -13.25 14.97 -12.98
C PHE A 73 -13.36 15.16 -14.51
#